data_AF-A0A8S3ELA0-F1
#
_entry.id   AF-A0A8S3ELA0-F1
#
_cell.length_a   1.000
_cell.length_b   1.000
_cell.length_c   1.000
_cell.angle_alpha   90.00
_cell.angle_beta   90.00
_cell.angle_gamma   90.00
#
_symmetry.space_group_name_H-M   'P 1'
#
loop_
_entity.id
_entity.type
_entity.pdbx_description
1 polymer ?
#
loop_
_entity_poly.entity_id
_entity_poly.type
_entity_poly.pdbx_seq_one_letter_code
_entity_poly.pdbx_strand_id
1 'polypeptide(L)'
;INGKSLRQQLYELKVKTHALRNDLVSIRRMQQSLQENFKVQLEDANKKIEDYILRLYRIETRSEQCRTVENELDLYMINSTKIDHDLEDLEASVEELQNDVKSKQCYVTMNDVESFALVLSTISRSLVDLKASFPVLREKISSLGQQSCLNEDQKFLQEEPERLDYTIKKCKRLTTMLYQLKRLAINQEQKSVSIKSRCRFSFGSNGKPTDRKRLLEQIESVTQNSDGRLKAIEKAEKLREHRLHYANQLDLLKQMKYNSEQQV
;
A
#
# COMPACT_ATOMS: atom_id res chain seq x y z
N ILE A 1 -89.54 -11.49 -13.10
CA ILE A 1 -88.40 -11.56 -12.14
C ILE A 1 -87.04 -11.16 -12.76
N ASN A 2 -86.93 -10.93 -14.08
CA ASN A 2 -85.62 -10.71 -14.75
C ASN A 2 -85.06 -9.27 -14.77
N GLY A 3 -85.85 -8.26 -14.39
CA GLY A 3 -85.43 -6.85 -14.54
C GLY A 3 -84.37 -6.36 -13.55
N LYS A 4 -84.27 -6.97 -12.36
CA LYS A 4 -83.28 -6.57 -11.33
C LYS A 4 -81.88 -7.10 -11.65
N SER A 5 -81.77 -8.34 -12.14
CA SER A 5 -80.49 -8.97 -12.53
C SER A 5 -79.85 -8.27 -13.73
N LEU A 6 -80.64 -7.91 -14.75
CA LEU A 6 -80.15 -7.17 -15.92
C LEU A 6 -79.62 -5.77 -15.54
N ARG A 7 -80.29 -5.08 -14.60
CA ARG A 7 -79.83 -3.77 -14.10
C ARG A 7 -78.49 -3.86 -13.38
N GLN A 8 -78.27 -4.93 -12.61
CA GLN A 8 -77.00 -5.17 -11.92
C GLN A 8 -75.87 -5.47 -12.91
N GLN A 9 -76.11 -6.33 -13.91
CA GLN A 9 -75.14 -6.62 -14.97
C GLN A 9 -74.76 -5.36 -15.77
N LEU A 10 -75.74 -4.51 -16.11
CA LEU A 10 -75.48 -3.24 -16.79
C LEU A 10 -74.67 -2.26 -15.93
N TYR A 11 -74.93 -2.22 -14.62
CA TYR A 11 -74.15 -1.41 -13.69
C TYR A 11 -72.69 -1.89 -13.61
N GLU A 12 -72.47 -3.20 -13.47
CA GLU A 12 -71.13 -3.79 -13.45
C GLU A 12 -70.37 -3.55 -14.76
N LEU A 13 -71.04 -3.68 -15.91
CA LEU A 13 -70.47 -3.35 -17.23
C LEU A 13 -70.11 -1.86 -17.32
N LYS A 14 -70.95 -0.96 -16.80
CA LYS A 14 -70.67 0.48 -16.78
C LYS A 14 -69.45 0.80 -15.91
N VAL A 15 -69.33 0.18 -14.74
CA VAL A 15 -68.17 0.34 -13.85
C VAL A 15 -66.91 -0.20 -14.51
N LYS A 16 -66.94 -1.41 -15.09
CA LYS A 16 -65.80 -1.99 -15.83
C LYS A 16 -65.38 -1.12 -17.01
N THR A 17 -66.34 -0.59 -17.78
CA THR A 17 -66.05 0.30 -18.90
C THR A 17 -65.42 1.61 -18.43
N HIS A 18 -65.86 2.15 -17.28
CA HIS A 18 -65.26 3.35 -16.70
C HIS A 18 -63.84 3.08 -16.17
N ALA A 19 -63.61 1.94 -15.51
CA ALA A 19 -62.29 1.50 -15.09
C ALA A 19 -61.33 1.36 -16.29
N LEU A 20 -61.74 0.67 -17.36
CA LEU A 20 -60.94 0.54 -18.59
C LEU A 20 -60.63 1.89 -19.25
N ARG A 21 -61.56 2.85 -19.22
CA ARG A 21 -61.27 4.22 -19.69
C ARG A 21 -60.21 4.90 -18.85
N ASN A 22 -60.26 4.74 -17.53
CA ASN A 22 -59.25 5.30 -16.63
C ASN A 22 -57.89 4.64 -16.86
N ASP A 23 -57.85 3.31 -17.06
CA ASP A 23 -56.64 2.57 -17.40
C ASP A 23 -56.03 3.07 -18.72
N LEU A 24 -56.85 3.28 -19.76
CA LEU A 24 -56.37 3.84 -21.04
C LEU A 24 -55.77 5.25 -20.87
N VAL A 25 -56.38 6.11 -20.06
CA VAL A 25 -55.83 7.44 -19.76
C VAL A 25 -54.51 7.32 -18.98
N SER A 26 -54.43 6.40 -18.02
CA SER A 26 -53.23 6.11 -17.25
C SER A 26 -52.09 5.62 -18.16
N ILE A 27 -52.36 4.65 -19.03
CA ILE A 27 -51.41 4.14 -20.02
C ILE A 27 -50.94 5.26 -20.94
N ARG A 28 -51.84 6.13 -21.41
CA ARG A 28 -51.46 7.26 -22.27
C ARG A 28 -50.52 8.25 -21.56
N ARG A 29 -50.75 8.55 -20.28
CA ARG A 29 -49.85 9.39 -19.48
C ARG A 29 -48.50 8.72 -19.25
N MET A 30 -48.50 7.42 -18.96
CA MET A 30 -47.28 6.64 -18.80
C MET A 30 -46.47 6.61 -20.10
N GLN A 31 -47.12 6.41 -21.25
CA GLN A 31 -46.48 6.45 -22.56
C GLN A 31 -45.84 7.82 -22.83
N GLN A 32 -46.53 8.92 -22.53
CA GLN A 32 -45.99 10.27 -22.69
C GLN A 32 -44.75 10.49 -21.82
N SER A 33 -44.81 10.09 -20.55
CA SER A 33 -43.66 10.15 -19.64
C SER A 33 -42.49 9.28 -20.10
N LEU A 34 -42.76 8.08 -20.60
CA LEU A 34 -41.73 7.21 -21.16
C LEU A 34 -41.06 7.87 -22.37
N GLN A 35 -41.83 8.50 -23.26
CA GLN A 35 -41.30 9.19 -24.44
C GLN A 35 -40.40 10.37 -24.05
N GLU A 36 -40.79 11.17 -23.05
CA GLU A 36 -39.96 12.26 -22.53
C GLU A 36 -38.66 11.73 -21.91
N ASN A 37 -38.74 10.65 -21.10
CA ASN A 37 -37.57 10.01 -20.52
C ASN A 37 -36.62 9.48 -21.60
N PHE A 38 -37.14 8.82 -22.64
CA PHE A 38 -36.32 8.33 -23.75
C PHE A 38 -35.64 9.48 -24.50
N LYS A 39 -36.32 10.62 -24.68
CA LYS A 39 -35.73 11.80 -25.30
C LYS A 39 -34.53 12.31 -24.49
N VAL A 40 -34.67 12.45 -23.17
CA VAL A 40 -33.57 12.89 -22.29
C VAL A 40 -32.41 11.88 -22.31
N GLN A 41 -32.70 10.58 -22.27
CA GLN A 41 -31.66 9.55 -22.34
C GLN A 41 -30.92 9.55 -23.68
N LEU A 42 -31.63 9.78 -24.78
CA LEU A 42 -31.00 9.93 -26.10
C LEU A 42 -30.12 11.18 -26.18
N GLU A 43 -30.57 12.30 -25.63
CA GLU A 43 -29.77 13.53 -25.58
C GLU A 43 -28.50 13.33 -24.74
N ASP A 44 -28.59 12.65 -23.60
CA ASP A 44 -27.43 12.31 -22.76
C ASP A 44 -26.47 11.33 -23.45
N ALA A 45 -27.00 10.29 -24.12
CA ALA A 45 -26.21 9.36 -24.89
C ALA A 45 -25.50 10.04 -26.07
N ASN A 46 -26.18 10.94 -26.79
CA ASN A 46 -25.59 11.70 -27.88
C ASN A 46 -24.45 12.60 -27.38
N LYS A 47 -24.64 13.33 -26.27
CA LYS A 47 -23.57 14.13 -25.66
C LYS A 47 -22.35 13.29 -25.29
N LYS A 48 -22.56 12.11 -24.70
CA LYS A 48 -21.46 11.18 -24.39
C LYS A 48 -20.73 10.75 -25.65
N ILE A 49 -21.45 10.42 -26.72
CA ILE A 49 -20.84 10.05 -28.01
C ILE A 49 -20.04 11.23 -28.58
N GLU A 50 -20.58 12.44 -28.57
CA GLU A 50 -19.89 13.66 -29.00
C GLU A 50 -18.59 13.88 -28.20
N ASP A 51 -18.65 13.75 -26.87
CA ASP A 51 -17.46 13.86 -26.01
C ASP A 51 -16.41 12.77 -26.32
N TYR A 52 -16.85 11.54 -26.57
CA TYR A 52 -15.96 10.45 -26.97
C TYR A 52 -15.31 10.72 -28.32
N ILE A 53 -16.07 11.17 -29.33
CA ILE A 53 -15.54 11.52 -30.65
C ILE A 53 -14.53 12.67 -30.53
N LEU A 54 -14.85 13.71 -29.76
CA LEU A 54 -13.94 14.83 -29.54
C LEU A 54 -12.64 14.38 -28.87
N ARG A 55 -12.73 13.46 -27.90
CA ARG A 55 -11.56 12.87 -27.23
C ARG A 55 -10.71 12.05 -28.21
N LEU A 56 -11.33 11.20 -29.02
CA LEU A 56 -10.63 10.39 -30.03
C LEU A 56 -9.96 11.29 -31.08
N TYR A 57 -10.65 12.31 -31.56
CA TYR A 57 -10.11 13.28 -32.51
C TYR A 57 -8.91 14.03 -31.92
N ARG A 58 -8.94 14.40 -30.64
CA ARG A 58 -7.80 15.00 -29.93
C ARG A 58 -6.59 14.06 -29.86
N ILE A 59 -6.81 12.76 -29.66
CA ILE A 59 -5.74 11.75 -29.64
C ILE A 59 -5.14 11.57 -31.04
N GLU A 60 -5.99 11.55 -32.06
CA GLU A 60 -5.59 11.36 -33.45
C GLU A 60 -4.86 12.58 -34.03
N THR A 61 -5.30 13.79 -33.67
CA THR A 61 -4.68 15.06 -34.08
C THR A 61 -3.49 15.49 -33.22
N ARG A 62 -3.21 14.80 -32.12
CA ARG A 62 -2.05 15.06 -31.28
C ARG A 62 -0.76 14.79 -32.05
N SER A 63 0.16 15.74 -32.05
CA SER A 63 1.48 15.55 -32.67
C SER A 63 2.23 14.41 -31.99
N GLU A 64 3.12 13.75 -32.73
CA GLU A 64 4.01 12.71 -32.16
C GLU A 64 4.77 13.23 -30.94
N GLN A 65 5.18 14.49 -30.97
CA GLN A 65 5.84 15.17 -29.85
C GLN A 65 4.97 15.23 -28.60
N CYS A 66 3.66 15.50 -28.71
CA CYS A 66 2.77 15.47 -27.55
C CYS A 66 2.69 14.07 -26.94
N ARG A 67 2.49 13.04 -27.79
CA ARG A 67 2.41 11.64 -27.33
C ARG A 67 3.69 11.21 -26.61
N THR A 68 4.85 11.62 -27.10
CA THR A 68 6.13 11.37 -26.41
C THR A 68 6.16 12.01 -25.03
N VAL A 69 5.75 13.28 -24.91
CA VAL A 69 5.76 14.00 -23.63
C VAL A 69 4.71 13.45 -22.65
N GLU A 70 3.56 12.98 -23.12
CA GLU A 70 2.59 12.25 -22.28
C GLU A 70 3.17 10.95 -21.74
N ASN A 71 3.84 10.15 -22.57
CA ASN A 71 4.47 8.92 -22.10
C ASN A 71 5.58 9.22 -21.07
N GLU A 72 6.35 10.29 -21.27
CA GLU A 72 7.33 10.76 -20.29
C GLU A 72 6.64 11.20 -18.98
N LEU A 73 5.50 11.88 -19.06
CA LEU A 73 4.69 12.28 -17.90
C LEU A 73 4.12 11.06 -17.17
N ASP A 74 3.58 10.08 -17.88
CA ASP A 74 3.05 8.85 -17.29
C ASP A 74 4.15 8.07 -16.56
N LEU A 75 5.33 7.93 -17.19
CA LEU A 75 6.48 7.30 -16.55
C LEU A 75 6.94 8.09 -15.31
N TYR A 76 6.92 9.41 -15.37
CA TYR A 76 7.20 10.27 -14.22
C TYR A 76 6.22 10.00 -13.07
N MET A 77 4.91 9.96 -13.37
CA MET A 77 3.85 9.70 -12.39
C MET A 77 3.99 8.30 -11.77
N ILE A 78 4.32 7.29 -12.56
CA ILE A 78 4.56 5.92 -12.06
C ILE A 78 5.76 5.90 -11.12
N ASN A 79 6.90 6.48 -11.52
CA ASN A 79 8.10 6.49 -10.69
C ASN A 79 7.88 7.25 -9.39
N SER A 80 7.16 8.36 -9.47
CA SER A 80 6.76 9.12 -8.32
C SER A 80 5.91 8.32 -7.34
N THR A 81 4.81 7.72 -7.80
CA THR A 81 3.88 7.00 -6.92
C THR A 81 4.57 5.82 -6.25
N LYS A 82 5.49 5.17 -6.97
CA LYS A 82 6.39 4.17 -6.41
C LYS A 82 7.28 4.72 -5.30
N ILE A 83 7.93 5.86 -5.51
CA ILE A 83 8.77 6.50 -4.47
C ILE A 83 7.94 6.81 -3.22
N ASP A 84 6.75 7.37 -3.38
CA ASP A 84 5.88 7.72 -2.26
C ASP A 84 5.47 6.47 -1.47
N HIS A 85 5.09 5.38 -2.17
CA HIS A 85 4.73 4.11 -1.54
C HIS A 85 5.92 3.45 -0.83
N ASP A 86 7.07 3.32 -1.50
CA ASP A 86 8.29 2.73 -0.91
C ASP A 86 8.73 3.52 0.35
N LEU A 87 8.53 4.85 0.34
CA LEU A 87 8.87 5.73 1.45
C LEU A 87 7.87 5.66 2.62
N GLU A 88 6.59 5.44 2.33
CA GLU A 88 5.56 5.18 3.35
C GLU A 88 5.78 3.85 4.07
N ASP A 89 6.05 2.78 3.32
CA ASP A 89 6.31 1.45 3.88
C ASP A 89 7.57 1.45 4.75
N LEU A 90 8.63 2.12 4.27
CA LEU A 90 9.84 2.31 5.05
C LEU A 90 9.59 3.14 6.31
N GLU A 91 8.78 4.20 6.22
CA GLU A 91 8.44 5.03 7.38
C GLU A 91 7.71 4.23 8.45
N ALA A 92 6.69 3.47 8.07
CA ALA A 92 5.95 2.61 8.99
C ALA A 92 6.88 1.61 9.70
N SER A 93 7.76 0.96 8.94
CA SER A 93 8.72 -0.01 9.48
C SER A 93 9.72 0.62 10.45
N VAL A 94 10.20 1.84 10.15
CA VAL A 94 11.14 2.57 11.02
C VAL A 94 10.43 3.09 12.28
N GLU A 95 9.19 3.54 12.18
CA GLU A 95 8.39 3.97 13.33
C GLU A 95 8.03 2.81 14.26
N GLU A 96 7.67 1.64 13.70
CA GLU A 96 7.45 0.42 14.47
C GLU A 96 8.70 0.02 15.26
N LEU A 97 9.87 -0.07 14.59
CA LEU A 97 11.13 -0.36 15.25
C LEU A 97 11.44 0.70 16.33
N GLN A 98 11.20 1.98 16.05
CA GLN A 98 11.42 3.05 17.04
C GLN A 98 10.52 2.88 18.28
N ASN A 99 9.28 2.46 18.10
CA ASN A 99 8.34 2.23 19.20
C ASN A 99 8.73 1.01 20.03
N ASP A 100 9.18 -0.09 19.41
CA ASP A 100 9.67 -1.29 20.09
C ASP A 100 10.88 -1.02 20.98
N VAL A 101 11.74 -0.09 20.55
CA VAL A 101 12.91 0.34 21.32
C VAL A 101 12.51 1.20 22.51
N LYS A 102 11.57 2.14 22.32
CA LYS A 102 11.05 2.99 23.39
C LYS A 102 10.31 2.16 24.45
N SER A 103 9.55 1.15 24.02
CA SER A 103 8.80 0.24 24.89
C SER A 103 9.67 -0.84 25.55
N LYS A 104 10.98 -0.89 25.24
CA LYS A 104 11.96 -1.91 25.68
C LYS A 104 11.57 -3.33 25.30
N GLN A 105 10.74 -3.51 24.28
CA GLN A 105 10.29 -4.82 23.83
C GLN A 105 11.28 -5.50 22.88
N CYS A 106 12.20 -4.75 22.28
CA CYS A 106 13.25 -5.30 21.41
C CYS A 106 14.61 -4.61 21.61
N TYR A 107 15.70 -5.34 21.33
CA TYR A 107 17.02 -4.78 21.12
C TYR A 107 17.19 -4.48 19.63
N VAL A 108 17.69 -3.29 19.29
CA VAL A 108 17.93 -2.95 17.88
C VAL A 108 19.12 -3.73 17.38
N THR A 109 18.94 -4.55 16.34
CA THR A 109 20.07 -5.16 15.65
C THR A 109 20.65 -4.17 14.66
N MET A 110 21.97 -3.98 14.63
CA MET A 110 22.64 -3.11 13.65
C MET A 110 22.28 -3.48 12.20
N ASN A 111 22.06 -4.77 11.94
CA ASN A 111 21.65 -5.30 10.64
C ASN A 111 20.30 -4.74 10.15
N ASP A 112 19.33 -4.53 11.04
CA ASP A 112 18.01 -4.01 10.68
C ASP A 112 18.10 -2.52 10.28
N VAL A 113 18.91 -1.76 11.03
CA VAL A 113 19.19 -0.35 10.74
C VAL A 113 19.96 -0.19 9.43
N GLU A 114 20.91 -1.09 9.14
CA GLU A 114 21.64 -1.09 7.87
C GLU A 114 20.75 -1.44 6.68
N SER A 115 19.85 -2.42 6.83
CA SER A 115 18.86 -2.77 5.80
C SER A 115 17.96 -1.57 5.47
N PHE A 116 17.37 -0.93 6.48
CA PHE A 116 16.54 0.27 6.29
C PHE A 116 17.33 1.44 5.70
N ALA A 117 18.59 1.62 6.07
CA ALA A 117 19.46 2.65 5.48
C ALA A 117 19.76 2.38 3.99
N LEU A 118 19.91 1.12 3.57
CA LEU A 118 20.08 0.73 2.18
C LEU A 118 18.82 1.01 1.35
N VAL A 119 17.64 0.67 1.89
CA VAL A 119 16.36 0.99 1.24
C VAL A 119 16.19 2.51 1.11
N LEU A 120 16.42 3.27 2.19
CA LEU A 120 16.36 4.73 2.17
C LEU A 120 17.31 5.35 1.15
N SER A 121 18.52 4.79 1.01
CA SER A 121 19.52 5.24 0.03
C SER A 121 19.04 5.02 -1.40
N THR A 122 18.33 3.92 -1.66
CA THR A 122 17.77 3.59 -2.97
C THR A 122 16.62 4.55 -3.31
N ILE A 123 15.69 4.75 -2.37
CA ILE A 123 14.59 5.72 -2.53
C ILE A 123 15.15 7.14 -2.75
N SER A 124 16.15 7.53 -1.97
CA SER A 124 16.79 8.86 -2.08
C SER A 124 17.46 9.07 -3.44
N ARG A 125 18.04 8.02 -4.05
CA ARG A 125 18.61 8.09 -5.40
C ARG A 125 17.51 8.28 -6.44
N SER A 126 16.48 7.44 -6.42
CA SER A 126 15.33 7.57 -7.32
C SER A 126 14.65 8.93 -7.21
N LEU A 127 14.57 9.50 -5.99
CA LEU A 127 14.03 10.83 -5.75
C LEU A 127 14.90 11.96 -6.33
N VAL A 128 16.23 11.82 -6.32
CA VAL A 128 17.13 12.77 -6.99
C VAL A 128 16.95 12.72 -8.49
N ASP A 129 16.85 11.52 -9.07
CA ASP A 129 16.60 11.32 -10.50
C ASP A 129 15.23 11.90 -10.92
N LEU A 130 14.20 11.68 -10.10
CA LEU A 130 12.87 12.28 -10.30
C LEU A 130 12.93 13.81 -10.23
N LYS A 131 13.61 14.38 -9.21
CA LYS A 131 13.78 15.84 -9.08
C LYS A 131 14.55 16.44 -10.26
N ALA A 132 15.52 15.72 -10.82
CA ALA A 132 16.32 16.18 -11.96
C ALA A 132 15.55 16.12 -13.29
N SER A 133 14.63 15.15 -13.45
CA SER A 133 13.80 15.02 -14.65
C SER A 133 12.64 16.02 -14.69
N PHE A 134 12.13 16.45 -13.54
CA PHE A 134 11.02 17.42 -13.44
C PHE A 134 11.22 18.74 -14.23
N PRO A 135 12.34 19.49 -14.12
CA PRO A 135 12.50 20.74 -14.86
C PRO A 135 12.47 20.55 -16.38
N VAL A 136 13.02 19.45 -16.88
CA VAL A 136 12.99 19.10 -18.32
C VAL A 136 11.57 18.77 -18.76
N LEU A 137 10.85 17.98 -17.97
CA LEU A 137 9.45 17.62 -18.23
C LEU A 137 8.55 18.86 -18.18
N ARG A 138 8.78 19.76 -17.22
CA ARG A 138 8.06 21.03 -17.08
C ARG A 138 8.22 21.93 -18.29
N GLU A 139 9.43 22.05 -18.84
CA GLU A 139 9.68 22.84 -20.05
C GLU A 139 8.93 22.27 -21.27
N LYS A 140 9.01 20.95 -21.48
CA LYS A 140 8.32 20.24 -22.56
C LYS A 140 6.80 20.40 -22.48
N ILE A 141 6.21 20.16 -21.31
CA ILE A 141 4.77 20.32 -21.07
C ILE A 141 4.34 21.78 -21.22
N SER A 142 5.13 22.74 -20.71
CA SER A 142 4.81 24.17 -20.82
C SER A 142 4.82 24.66 -22.27
N SER A 143 5.79 24.23 -23.07
CA SER A 143 5.88 24.55 -24.51
C SER A 143 4.67 24.00 -25.27
N LEU A 144 4.27 22.76 -24.99
CA LEU A 144 3.13 22.12 -25.64
C LEU A 144 1.77 22.60 -25.13
N GLY A 145 1.67 23.04 -23.87
CA GLY A 145 0.51 23.72 -23.30
C GLY A 145 0.24 25.06 -23.99
N GLN A 146 1.28 25.85 -24.25
CA GLN A 146 1.13 27.07 -25.07
C GLN A 146 0.62 26.77 -26.49
N GLN A 147 0.91 25.58 -27.01
CA GLN A 147 0.39 25.05 -28.28
C GLN A 147 -0.95 24.29 -28.13
N SER A 148 -1.65 24.47 -27.01
CA SER A 148 -2.96 23.89 -26.67
C SER A 148 -3.03 22.38 -26.45
N CYS A 149 -1.87 21.70 -26.35
CA CYS A 149 -1.81 20.24 -26.33
C CYS A 149 -1.81 19.63 -24.92
N LEU A 150 -1.38 20.37 -23.88
CA LEU A 150 -1.20 19.89 -22.50
C LEU A 150 -1.65 20.93 -21.45
N ASN A 151 -2.74 21.65 -21.74
CA ASN A 151 -3.24 22.73 -20.86
C ASN A 151 -3.76 22.24 -19.50
N GLU A 152 -4.32 21.03 -19.45
CA GLU A 152 -4.90 20.45 -18.24
C GLU A 152 -3.81 20.07 -17.22
N ASP A 153 -2.58 19.80 -17.71
CA ASP A 153 -1.43 19.40 -16.89
C ASP A 153 -0.65 20.60 -16.30
N GLN A 154 -1.08 21.83 -16.58
CA GLN A 154 -0.46 23.02 -15.98
C GLN A 154 -0.67 23.10 -14.46
N LYS A 155 -1.77 22.53 -13.95
CA LYS A 155 -2.02 22.43 -12.50
C LYS A 155 -1.00 21.50 -11.84
N PHE A 156 -0.75 20.34 -12.44
CA PHE A 156 0.28 19.41 -11.99
C PHE A 156 1.65 20.08 -11.90
N LEU A 157 2.04 20.87 -12.91
CA LEU A 157 3.33 21.59 -12.89
C LEU A 157 3.49 22.58 -11.73
N GLN A 158 2.39 23.06 -11.13
CA GLN A 158 2.42 23.98 -9.98
C GLN A 158 2.50 23.22 -8.65
N GLU A 159 1.80 22.10 -8.52
CA GLU A 159 1.73 21.31 -7.29
C GLU A 159 2.96 20.41 -7.09
N GLU A 160 3.57 19.97 -8.18
CA GLU A 160 4.66 19.00 -8.17
C GLU A 160 5.93 19.44 -7.40
N PRO A 161 6.40 20.71 -7.49
CA PRO A 161 7.53 21.18 -6.68
C PRO A 161 7.29 21.08 -5.17
N GLU A 162 6.09 21.44 -4.71
CA GLU A 162 5.75 21.39 -3.29
C GLU A 162 5.72 19.95 -2.77
N ARG A 163 5.17 19.04 -3.59
CA ARG A 163 5.14 17.62 -3.30
C ARG A 163 6.54 17.00 -3.24
N LEU A 164 7.41 17.28 -4.22
CA LEU A 164 8.80 16.83 -4.19
C LEU A 164 9.52 17.31 -2.92
N ASP A 165 9.32 18.56 -2.52
CA ASP A 165 9.91 19.10 -1.31
C ASP A 165 9.36 18.43 -0.04
N TYR A 166 8.08 18.06 -0.02
CA TYR A 166 7.51 17.24 1.06
C TYR A 166 8.17 15.86 1.15
N THR A 167 8.28 15.13 0.04
CA THR A 167 8.93 13.80 -0.01
C THR A 167 10.41 13.89 0.41
N ILE A 168 11.13 14.93 -0.02
CA ILE A 168 12.53 15.17 0.42
C ILE A 168 12.61 15.41 1.93
N LYS A 169 11.69 16.18 2.51
CA LYS A 169 11.65 16.41 3.97
C LYS A 169 11.39 15.11 4.72
N LYS A 170 10.52 14.24 4.20
CA LYS A 170 10.24 12.91 4.76
C LYS A 170 11.50 12.02 4.75
N CYS A 171 12.23 11.96 3.63
CA CYS A 171 13.53 11.26 3.57
C CYS A 171 14.55 11.78 4.60
N LYS A 172 14.65 13.10 4.78
CA LYS A 172 15.55 13.71 5.79
C LYS A 172 15.16 13.35 7.22
N ARG A 173 13.86 13.33 7.52
CA ARG A 173 13.34 12.88 8.82
C ARG A 173 13.73 11.42 9.08
N LEU A 174 13.47 10.53 8.14
CA LEU A 174 13.83 9.11 8.25
C LEU A 174 15.33 8.89 8.43
N THR A 175 16.16 9.63 7.69
CA THR A 175 17.62 9.60 7.84
C THR A 175 18.03 9.94 9.27
N THR A 176 17.40 10.96 9.86
CA THR A 176 17.66 11.40 11.23
C THR A 176 17.23 10.32 12.24
N MET A 177 16.07 9.68 12.03
CA MET A 177 15.58 8.61 12.90
C MET A 177 16.47 7.37 12.85
N LEU A 178 16.87 6.93 11.66
CA LEU A 178 17.80 5.80 11.48
C LEU A 178 19.15 6.08 12.13
N TYR A 179 19.67 7.31 12.03
CA TYR A 179 20.90 7.70 12.71
C TYR A 179 20.78 7.59 14.24
N GLN A 180 19.64 8.00 14.81
CA GLN A 180 19.37 7.85 16.25
C GLN A 180 19.28 6.36 16.64
N LEU A 181 18.59 5.54 15.86
CA LEU A 181 18.48 4.08 16.08
C LEU A 181 19.86 3.41 16.03
N LYS A 182 20.70 3.77 15.06
CA LYS A 182 22.09 3.29 14.96
C LYS A 182 22.88 3.58 16.23
N ARG A 183 22.76 4.79 16.78
CA ARG A 183 23.44 5.15 18.04
C ARG A 183 22.93 4.33 19.22
N LEU A 184 21.62 4.05 19.28
CA LEU A 184 21.04 3.22 20.33
C LEU A 184 21.52 1.76 20.22
N ALA A 185 21.58 1.21 19.02
CA ALA A 185 22.10 -0.13 18.76
C ALA A 185 23.58 -0.25 19.21
N ILE A 186 24.44 0.70 18.84
CA ILE A 186 25.86 0.73 19.28
C ILE A 186 25.96 0.79 20.82
N ASN A 187 25.14 1.61 21.47
CA ASN A 187 25.13 1.71 22.94
C ASN A 187 24.62 0.43 23.63
N GLN A 188 23.70 -0.30 23.00
CA GLN A 188 23.21 -1.59 23.49
C GLN A 188 24.29 -2.68 23.35
N GLU A 189 25.03 -2.69 22.23
CA GLU A 189 26.16 -3.59 22.00
C GLU A 189 27.33 -3.32 22.97
N GLN A 190 27.63 -2.06 23.30
CA GLN A 190 28.66 -1.75 24.30
C GLN A 190 28.29 -2.20 25.72
N LYS A 191 27.00 -2.14 26.08
CA LYS A 191 26.53 -2.68 27.37
C LYS A 191 26.59 -4.21 27.42
N SER A 192 26.36 -4.91 26.31
CA SER A 192 26.49 -6.37 26.26
C SER A 192 27.97 -6.82 26.25
N VAL A 193 28.89 -6.03 25.68
CA VAL A 193 30.34 -6.26 25.75
C VAL A 193 30.92 -5.93 27.14
N SER A 194 30.41 -4.91 27.84
CA SER A 194 30.81 -4.62 29.23
C SER A 194 30.39 -5.70 30.22
N ILE A 195 29.34 -6.48 29.94
CA ILE A 195 28.92 -7.61 30.78
C ILE A 195 29.84 -8.83 30.56
N LYS A 196 30.41 -9.02 29.36
CA LYS A 196 31.37 -10.11 29.09
C LYS A 196 32.72 -9.93 29.79
N SER A 197 33.03 -8.75 30.32
CA SER A 197 34.30 -8.48 31.00
C SER A 197 34.25 -8.68 32.53
N ARG A 198 33.09 -9.06 33.11
CA ARG A 198 32.93 -9.20 34.57
C ARG A 198 32.67 -10.62 35.08
N CYS A 199 32.77 -11.64 34.22
CA CYS A 199 32.71 -13.05 34.63
C CYS A 199 34.00 -13.79 34.28
N ARG A 200 35.14 -13.35 34.85
CA ARG A 200 36.25 -14.28 35.12
C ARG A 200 35.96 -14.93 36.47
N PHE A 201 35.28 -16.06 36.46
CA PHE A 201 35.26 -16.97 37.61
C PHE A 201 36.71 -17.41 37.86
N SER A 202 37.34 -16.90 38.91
CA SER A 202 38.54 -17.51 39.46
C SER A 202 38.11 -18.75 40.25
N PHE A 203 38.42 -19.94 39.74
CA PHE A 203 38.38 -21.15 40.54
C PHE A 203 39.54 -21.11 41.53
N GLY A 204 39.27 -20.58 42.73
CA GLY A 204 40.11 -20.78 43.90
C GLY A 204 39.85 -22.17 44.46
N SER A 205 40.82 -23.05 44.30
CA SER A 205 40.91 -24.33 45.00
C SER A 205 40.84 -24.13 46.51
N ASN A 206 39.77 -24.60 47.16
CA ASN A 206 39.78 -25.28 48.46
C ASN A 206 38.35 -25.65 48.87
N GLY A 207 38.05 -26.95 48.87
CA GLY A 207 36.79 -27.49 49.34
C GLY A 207 36.63 -27.36 50.86
N LYS A 208 35.50 -26.81 51.29
CA LYS A 208 34.86 -27.10 52.58
C LYS A 208 33.36 -27.32 52.37
N PRO A 209 32.74 -28.31 53.03
CA PRO A 209 31.35 -28.71 52.81
C PRO A 209 30.37 -27.81 53.57
N THR A 210 30.55 -26.48 53.54
CA THR A 210 29.70 -25.54 54.29
C THR A 210 28.72 -24.75 53.44
N ASP A 211 28.85 -24.78 52.12
CA ASP A 211 28.00 -23.97 51.25
C ASP A 211 27.05 -24.83 50.39
N ARG A 212 26.63 -26.02 50.85
CA ARG A 212 25.56 -26.76 50.15
C ARG A 212 24.27 -25.93 50.09
N LYS A 213 23.95 -25.19 51.15
CA LYS A 213 22.78 -24.31 51.22
C LYS A 213 22.89 -23.14 50.24
N ARG A 214 24.08 -22.53 50.17
CA ARG A 214 24.40 -21.41 49.28
C ARG A 214 24.51 -21.83 47.81
N LEU A 215 25.03 -23.03 47.54
CA LEU A 215 25.04 -23.65 46.22
C LEU A 215 23.62 -23.98 45.76
N LEU A 216 22.77 -24.51 46.66
CA LEU A 216 21.36 -24.75 46.35
C LEU A 216 20.61 -23.43 46.10
N GLU A 217 20.87 -22.37 46.88
CA GLU A 217 20.32 -21.02 46.64
C GLU A 217 20.82 -20.39 45.32
N GLN A 218 22.08 -20.61 44.95
CA GLN A 218 22.63 -20.19 43.67
C GLN A 218 22.04 -20.99 42.50
N ILE A 219 21.76 -22.28 42.68
CA ILE A 219 21.08 -23.10 41.67
C ILE A 219 19.61 -22.68 41.55
N GLU A 220 18.93 -22.45 42.68
CA GLU A 220 17.52 -22.05 42.76
C GLU A 220 17.26 -20.66 42.14
N SER A 221 18.20 -19.72 42.32
CA SER A 221 18.18 -18.40 41.66
C SER A 221 18.51 -18.45 40.17
N VAL A 222 19.23 -19.47 39.69
CA VAL A 222 19.46 -19.71 38.25
C VAL A 222 18.25 -20.41 37.60
N THR A 223 17.45 -21.17 38.36
CA THR A 223 16.30 -21.91 37.84
C THR A 223 14.98 -21.13 37.77
N GLN A 224 14.89 -19.90 38.28
CA GLN A 224 13.63 -19.14 38.36
C GLN A 224 13.03 -18.68 37.02
N ASN A 225 13.74 -18.80 35.88
CA ASN A 225 13.19 -18.43 34.57
C ASN A 225 13.29 -19.55 33.53
N SER A 226 13.01 -20.78 33.96
CA SER A 226 12.87 -21.93 33.05
C SER A 226 11.75 -21.72 32.02
N ASP A 227 10.63 -21.10 32.42
CA ASP A 227 9.47 -20.86 31.56
C ASP A 227 9.76 -19.85 30.42
N GLY A 228 10.43 -18.74 30.72
CA GLY A 228 10.82 -17.77 29.69
C GLY A 228 11.86 -18.34 28.72
N ARG A 229 12.76 -19.20 29.20
CA ARG A 229 13.74 -19.89 28.35
C ARG A 229 13.07 -20.91 27.43
N LEU A 230 12.09 -21.68 27.94
CA LEU A 230 11.29 -22.61 27.13
C LEU A 230 10.51 -21.88 26.03
N LYS A 231 9.87 -20.75 26.34
CA LYS A 231 9.16 -19.92 25.36
C LYS A 231 10.08 -19.33 24.30
N ALA A 232 11.29 -18.92 24.68
CA ALA A 232 12.29 -18.42 23.74
C ALA A 232 12.80 -19.53 22.80
N ILE A 233 12.99 -20.74 23.31
CA ILE A 233 13.37 -21.92 22.52
C ILE A 233 12.24 -22.29 21.55
N GLU A 234 10.99 -22.33 22.01
CA GLU A 234 9.83 -22.64 21.16
C GLU A 234 9.67 -21.61 20.03
N LYS A 235 9.84 -20.32 20.32
CA LYS A 235 9.78 -19.25 19.29
C LYS A 235 10.92 -19.39 18.28
N ALA A 236 12.12 -19.75 18.73
CA ALA A 236 13.26 -20.00 17.84
C ALA A 236 13.08 -21.26 16.97
N GLU A 237 12.48 -22.32 17.52
CA GLU A 237 12.14 -23.54 16.78
C GLU A 237 11.08 -23.29 15.71
N LYS A 238 9.98 -22.60 16.04
CA LYS A 238 8.95 -22.21 15.05
C LYS A 238 9.53 -21.37 13.91
N LEU A 239 10.42 -20.43 14.22
CA LEU A 239 11.10 -19.63 13.20
C LEU A 239 12.02 -20.49 12.32
N ARG A 240 12.69 -21.50 12.91
CA ARG A 240 13.56 -22.44 12.18
C ARG A 240 12.75 -23.34 11.25
N GLU A 241 11.61 -23.86 11.72
CA GLU A 241 10.68 -24.66 10.90
C GLU A 241 10.13 -23.85 9.73
N HIS A 242 9.71 -22.61 10.00
CA HIS A 242 9.26 -21.71 8.95
C HIS A 242 10.37 -21.51 7.91
N ARG A 243 11.61 -21.17 8.32
CA ARG A 243 12.75 -21.01 7.39
C ARG A 243 13.02 -22.27 6.57
N LEU A 244 12.90 -23.46 7.17
CA LEU A 244 13.08 -24.74 6.47
C LEU A 244 11.96 -24.97 5.44
N HIS A 245 10.71 -24.62 5.76
CA HIS A 245 9.59 -24.71 4.83
C HIS A 245 9.81 -23.87 3.56
N TYR A 246 10.23 -22.61 3.71
CA TYR A 246 10.50 -21.76 2.53
C TYR A 246 11.72 -22.24 1.75
N ALA A 247 12.77 -22.71 2.42
CA ALA A 247 13.94 -23.28 1.72
C ALA A 247 13.53 -24.50 0.87
N ASN A 248 12.74 -25.41 1.43
CA ASN A 248 12.23 -26.58 0.71
C ASN A 248 11.31 -26.18 -0.46
N GLN A 249 10.45 -25.18 -0.27
CA GLN A 249 9.57 -24.68 -1.33
C GLN A 249 10.38 -24.06 -2.48
N LEU A 250 11.46 -23.33 -2.16
CA LEU A 250 12.36 -22.75 -3.15
C LEU A 250 13.10 -23.83 -3.95
N ASP A 251 13.54 -24.91 -3.29
CA ASP A 251 14.20 -26.02 -3.96
C ASP A 251 13.22 -26.83 -4.84
N LEU A 252 11.95 -26.95 -4.45
CA LEU A 252 10.91 -27.53 -5.30
C LEU A 252 10.66 -26.70 -6.56
N LEU A 253 10.59 -25.37 -6.42
CA LEU A 253 10.43 -24.45 -7.56
C LEU A 253 11.61 -24.56 -8.54
N LYS A 254 12.84 -24.69 -8.02
CA LYS A 254 14.03 -24.92 -8.84
C LYS A 254 13.97 -26.25 -9.58
N GLN A 255 13.55 -27.33 -8.91
CA GLN A 255 13.39 -28.64 -9.55
C GLN A 255 12.31 -28.63 -10.63
N MET A 256 11.17 -27.97 -10.41
CA MET A 256 10.13 -27.83 -11.44
C MET A 256 10.64 -27.05 -12.64
N LYS A 257 11.39 -25.96 -12.42
CA LYS A 257 12.00 -25.18 -13.49
C LYS A 257 13.01 -26.00 -14.29
N TYR A 258 13.88 -26.73 -13.61
CA TYR A 258 14.84 -27.64 -14.25
C TYR A 258 14.15 -28.74 -15.07
N ASN A 259 13.08 -29.34 -14.55
CA ASN A 259 12.31 -30.36 -15.27
C ASN A 259 11.56 -29.80 -16.48
N SER A 260 11.06 -28.56 -16.40
CA SER A 260 10.42 -27.90 -17.55
C SER A 260 11.41 -27.53 -18.65
N GLU A 261 12.64 -27.20 -18.30
CA GLU A 261 13.73 -26.91 -19.25
C GLU A 261 14.28 -28.19 -19.92
N GLN A 262 14.06 -29.37 -19.32
CA GLN A 262 14.43 -30.68 -19.88
C GLN A 262 13.34 -31.29 -20.80
N GLN A 263 12.13 -30.73 -20.82
CA GLN A 263 10.99 -31.22 -21.63
C GLN A 263 10.77 -30.43 -22.93
N VAL A 264 11.65 -29.48 -23.25
CA VAL A 264 11.71 -28.72 -24.52
C VAL A 264 12.95 -29.17 -25.29
#